data_AF-A0A957ST47-F1
#
_entry.id   AF-A0A957ST47-F1
#
_cell.length_a   1.000
_cell.length_b   1.000
_cell.length_c   1.000
_cell.angle_alpha   90.00
_cell.angle_beta   90.00
_cell.angle_gamma   90.00
#
_symmetry.space_group_name_H-M   'P 1'
#
loop_
_entity.id
_entity.type
_entity.pdbx_description
1 polymer ?
#
loop_
_entity_poly.entity_id
_entity_poly.type
_entity_poly.pdbx_seq_one_letter_code
_entity_poly.pdbx_strand_id
1 'polypeptide(L)'
;VVDKINAHFAIAPRLASHNGKQLILSSNKLGSQSRIEIAPPRSRDARPTLMGIEPAIFRGQDATRVIYTGTVDLRNGVDLSAADRIKIALDGAEALEIACATAAADPAKVKLNELMLAINLAVGSNVASHDGKFLIIASAKSGAASQLRFETPDDAATDATTAIFGIAAPRAYQGADARPGQAVGGQELAETVDLRSARFLRIGVDGKAPIDVDCAASADPKKLDAVPLSDIENAIDTQLNANVAALVEGKLVLISPTVGKSSRIVVEAHTSGDAAPLLLGSPPAVTTGQDATPAIITGADLLTPVDLRQRSLLRLGVDDARPVDIDIAGFAPQVTFLHEIVPQINAVVPGLAVATDDDRLQLTSPTVGAQSRLSVLPLRYLELIEYPPAPLDIPAQNVRHGDRWPVTNDGAAAVEA
;
A
#
# COMPACT_ATOMS: atom_id res chain seq x y z
N VAL A 1 21.90 -10.73 -17.07
CA VAL A 1 20.98 -10.23 -16.01
C VAL A 1 21.22 -10.99 -14.70
N VAL A 2 21.11 -12.32 -14.71
CA VAL A 2 21.37 -13.19 -13.55
C VAL A 2 22.69 -12.87 -12.84
N ASP A 3 23.80 -12.77 -13.56
CA ASP A 3 25.11 -12.47 -12.95
C ASP A 3 25.14 -11.10 -12.26
N LYS A 4 24.51 -10.08 -12.84
CA LYS A 4 24.42 -8.74 -12.25
C LYS A 4 23.61 -8.74 -10.95
N ILE A 5 22.49 -9.46 -10.92
CA ILE A 5 21.66 -9.61 -9.72
C ILE A 5 22.45 -10.33 -8.63
N ASN A 6 23.03 -11.49 -8.95
CA ASN A 6 23.79 -12.28 -7.98
C ASN A 6 25.03 -11.55 -7.46
N ALA A 7 25.71 -10.79 -8.31
CA ALA A 7 26.87 -9.97 -7.90
C ALA A 7 26.48 -8.82 -6.96
N HIS A 8 25.30 -8.21 -7.15
CA HIS A 8 24.84 -7.11 -6.29
C HIS A 8 24.49 -7.56 -4.87
N PHE A 9 23.78 -8.68 -4.73
CA PHE A 9 23.36 -9.18 -3.42
C PHE A 9 24.44 -10.01 -2.70
N ALA A 10 25.35 -10.65 -3.45
CA ALA A 10 26.46 -11.44 -2.90
C ALA A 10 26.05 -12.48 -1.83
N ILE A 11 24.83 -13.03 -1.92
CA ILE A 11 24.30 -14.05 -1.01
C ILE A 11 24.37 -15.48 -1.59
N ALA A 12 24.49 -16.47 -0.70
CA ALA A 12 24.39 -17.89 -1.02
C ALA A 12 23.19 -18.53 -0.29
N PRO A 13 22.37 -19.39 -0.95
CA PRO A 13 22.37 -19.67 -2.39
C PRO A 13 22.05 -18.44 -3.26
N ARG A 14 22.38 -18.53 -4.55
CA ARG A 14 22.17 -17.45 -5.53
C ARG A 14 20.69 -17.06 -5.63
N LEU A 15 20.41 -15.76 -5.57
CA LEU A 15 19.07 -15.19 -5.67
C LEU A 15 18.44 -15.37 -7.05
N ALA A 16 19.24 -15.26 -8.11
CA ALA A 16 18.76 -15.32 -9.48
C ALA A 16 19.29 -16.54 -10.22
N SER A 17 18.41 -17.17 -11.02
CA SER A 17 18.75 -18.22 -11.98
C SER A 17 17.91 -18.06 -13.26
N HIS A 18 18.10 -18.95 -14.25
CA HIS A 18 17.26 -18.97 -15.45
C HIS A 18 17.10 -20.39 -15.99
N ASN A 19 15.99 -20.65 -16.67
CA ASN A 19 15.74 -21.91 -17.40
C ASN A 19 16.02 -21.78 -18.92
N GLY A 20 16.68 -20.68 -19.33
CA GLY A 20 16.98 -20.37 -20.73
C GLY A 20 15.90 -19.54 -21.43
N LYS A 21 14.71 -19.39 -20.82
CA LYS A 21 13.63 -18.52 -21.32
C LYS A 21 13.19 -17.48 -20.31
N GLN A 22 13.21 -17.81 -19.02
CA GLN A 22 12.70 -16.97 -17.93
C GLN A 22 13.79 -16.69 -16.90
N LEU A 23 13.76 -15.46 -16.34
CA LEU A 23 14.47 -15.11 -15.12
C LEU A 23 13.69 -15.70 -13.93
N ILE A 24 14.39 -16.40 -13.05
CA ILE A 24 13.83 -16.99 -11.84
C ILE A 24 14.51 -16.33 -10.65
N LEU A 25 13.72 -15.78 -9.72
CA LEU A 25 14.20 -15.23 -8.46
C LEU A 25 13.76 -16.15 -7.32
N SER A 26 14.72 -16.57 -6.49
CA SER A 26 14.51 -17.49 -5.38
C SER A 26 15.10 -16.92 -4.09
N SER A 27 14.27 -16.79 -3.05
CA SER A 27 14.74 -16.37 -1.74
C SER A 27 15.73 -17.40 -1.17
N ASN A 28 16.72 -16.94 -0.42
CA ASN A 28 17.62 -17.83 0.32
C ASN A 28 17.02 -18.32 1.65
N LYS A 29 15.84 -17.81 2.02
CA LYS A 29 15.03 -18.32 3.12
C LYS A 29 13.95 -19.25 2.58
N LEU A 30 13.55 -20.22 3.39
CA LEU A 30 12.45 -21.14 3.10
C LEU A 30 11.20 -20.75 3.88
N GLY A 31 10.05 -21.28 3.46
CA GLY A 31 8.79 -21.13 4.18
C GLY A 31 8.13 -19.76 4.04
N SER A 32 7.15 -19.51 4.91
CA SER A 32 6.38 -18.26 5.03
C SER A 32 7.24 -17.04 5.40
N GLN A 33 8.44 -17.26 5.93
CA GLN A 33 9.42 -16.22 6.25
C GLN A 33 10.28 -15.80 5.04
N SER A 34 10.14 -16.50 3.91
CA SER A 34 10.82 -16.11 2.67
C SER A 34 10.07 -14.97 1.99
N ARG A 35 10.83 -13.99 1.48
CA ARG A 35 10.27 -12.79 0.86
C ARG A 35 11.17 -12.32 -0.28
N ILE A 36 10.54 -11.95 -1.39
CA ILE A 36 11.18 -11.20 -2.49
C ILE A 36 10.32 -9.97 -2.72
N GLU A 37 10.96 -8.80 -2.73
CA GLU A 37 10.32 -7.52 -3.03
C GLU A 37 10.98 -6.88 -4.24
N ILE A 38 10.15 -6.37 -5.14
CA ILE A 38 10.55 -5.64 -6.34
C ILE A 38 10.12 -4.19 -6.12
N ALA A 39 11.07 -3.36 -5.69
CA ALA A 39 10.84 -1.93 -5.51
C ALA A 39 11.05 -1.17 -6.83
N PRO A 40 10.29 -0.08 -7.09
CA PRO A 40 10.54 0.78 -8.24
C PRO A 40 11.97 1.35 -8.22
N PRO A 41 12.62 1.51 -9.38
CA PRO A 41 13.95 2.10 -9.43
C PRO A 41 13.87 3.57 -8.99
N ARG A 42 14.83 3.96 -8.15
CA ARG A 42 15.04 5.36 -7.72
C ARG A 42 16.41 5.89 -8.14
N SER A 43 17.19 5.11 -8.87
CA SER A 43 18.58 5.46 -9.23
C SER A 43 18.70 6.72 -10.09
N ARG A 44 17.61 7.09 -10.78
CA ARG A 44 17.50 8.30 -11.60
C ARG A 44 16.70 9.43 -10.95
N ASP A 45 16.05 9.15 -9.81
CA ASP A 45 15.25 10.13 -9.07
C ASP A 45 16.18 11.11 -8.38
N ALA A 46 16.20 12.35 -8.87
CA ALA A 46 17.00 13.43 -8.30
C ALA A 46 16.35 14.03 -7.04
N ARG A 47 15.10 13.69 -6.70
CA ARG A 47 14.39 14.28 -5.55
C ARG A 47 15.13 14.10 -4.23
N PRO A 48 15.65 12.92 -3.86
CA PRO A 48 16.42 12.78 -2.62
C PRO A 48 17.68 13.65 -2.61
N THR A 49 18.35 13.80 -3.75
CA THR A 49 19.59 14.58 -3.89
C THR A 49 19.37 16.09 -3.91
N LEU A 50 18.34 16.56 -4.63
CA LEU A 50 18.10 17.98 -4.90
C LEU A 50 17.12 18.62 -3.93
N MET A 51 16.14 17.86 -3.44
CA MET A 51 15.12 18.40 -2.55
C MET A 51 15.14 17.76 -1.17
N GLY A 52 15.47 16.47 -1.02
CA GLY A 52 15.44 15.80 0.29
C GLY A 52 14.07 15.77 0.96
N ILE A 53 12.97 15.84 0.18
CA ILE A 53 11.58 15.80 0.66
C ILE A 53 10.84 14.60 0.08
N GLU A 54 9.83 14.08 0.80
CA GLU A 54 8.94 13.03 0.31
C GLU A 54 7.96 13.52 -0.78
N PRO A 55 7.45 12.62 -1.66
CA PRO A 55 6.45 12.99 -2.65
C PRO A 55 5.22 13.60 -1.98
N ALA A 56 4.80 14.77 -2.45
CA ALA A 56 3.76 15.53 -1.80
C ALA A 56 3.12 16.56 -2.74
N ILE A 57 2.02 17.15 -2.25
CA ILE A 57 1.30 18.25 -2.89
C ILE A 57 1.41 19.47 -1.99
N PHE A 58 1.97 20.55 -2.53
CA PHE A 58 2.13 21.83 -1.85
C PHE A 58 1.14 22.82 -2.44
N ARG A 59 0.34 23.47 -1.59
CA ARG A 59 -0.73 24.39 -2.01
C ARG A 59 -0.43 25.81 -1.58
N GLY A 60 -0.84 26.76 -2.41
CA GLY A 60 -0.86 28.17 -2.06
C GLY A 60 -1.96 28.50 -1.06
N GLN A 61 -2.00 29.78 -0.69
CA GLN A 61 -2.97 30.30 0.27
C GLN A 61 -3.68 31.50 -0.34
N ASP A 62 -5.00 31.57 -0.14
CA ASP A 62 -5.78 32.75 -0.53
C ASP A 62 -5.37 33.97 0.27
N ALA A 63 -5.57 35.15 -0.32
CA ALA A 63 -5.41 36.40 0.38
C ALA A 63 -6.37 36.46 1.58
N THR A 64 -5.92 36.98 2.71
CA THR A 64 -6.78 37.15 3.90
C THR A 64 -7.44 38.51 3.89
N ARG A 65 -8.57 38.60 4.61
CA ARG A 65 -9.37 39.82 4.76
C ARG A 65 -9.48 40.15 6.23
N VAL A 66 -9.37 41.42 6.57
CA VAL A 66 -9.60 41.90 7.93
C VAL A 66 -11.10 41.85 8.23
N ILE A 67 -11.46 41.01 9.20
CA ILE A 67 -12.77 40.94 9.82
C ILE A 67 -12.53 41.06 11.33
N TYR A 68 -12.79 42.23 11.88
CA TYR A 68 -12.65 42.48 13.30
C TYR A 68 -13.98 42.25 14.00
N THR A 69 -14.01 41.37 15.00
CA THR A 69 -15.17 41.17 15.87
C THR A 69 -14.85 41.79 17.23
N GLY A 70 -15.69 42.71 17.70
CA GLY A 70 -15.56 43.32 19.01
C GLY A 70 -15.66 42.30 20.14
N THR A 71 -15.14 42.65 21.31
CA THR A 71 -15.11 41.74 22.48
C THR A 71 -16.17 42.08 23.53
N VAL A 72 -16.84 43.23 23.39
CA VAL A 72 -17.89 43.68 24.33
C VAL A 72 -19.23 43.08 23.94
N ASP A 73 -19.94 42.48 24.91
CA ASP A 73 -21.30 42.00 24.71
C ASP A 73 -22.28 43.17 24.72
N LEU A 74 -22.78 43.53 23.53
CA LEU A 74 -23.64 44.68 23.30
C LEU A 74 -25.13 44.31 23.21
N ARG A 75 -25.52 43.08 23.62
CA ARG A 75 -26.93 42.61 23.53
C ARG A 75 -27.93 43.53 24.24
N ASN A 76 -27.50 44.13 25.35
CA ASN A 76 -28.35 44.98 26.18
C ASN A 76 -28.21 46.48 25.84
N GLY A 77 -27.44 46.81 24.80
CA GLY A 77 -27.03 48.18 24.48
C GLY A 77 -25.80 48.63 25.28
N VAL A 78 -25.25 49.78 24.89
CA VAL A 78 -24.09 50.43 25.52
C VAL A 78 -24.43 51.89 25.84
N ASP A 79 -23.97 52.37 26.99
CA ASP A 79 -24.07 53.78 27.36
C ASP A 79 -22.96 54.58 26.66
N LEU A 80 -23.35 55.46 25.75
CA LEU A 80 -22.49 56.38 25.02
C LEU A 80 -22.80 57.85 25.35
N SER A 81 -23.48 58.09 26.48
CA SER A 81 -23.89 59.44 26.88
C SER A 81 -22.72 60.36 27.24
N ALA A 82 -21.60 59.78 27.71
CA ALA A 82 -20.38 60.48 28.09
C ALA A 82 -19.30 60.50 26.99
N ALA A 83 -19.29 59.49 26.12
CA ALA A 83 -18.32 59.31 25.04
C ALA A 83 -19.01 58.53 23.92
N ASP A 84 -19.08 59.12 22.73
CA ASP A 84 -19.79 58.53 21.59
C ASP A 84 -18.96 58.46 20.30
N ARG A 85 -17.69 58.88 20.34
CA ARG A 85 -16.84 58.98 19.15
C ARG A 85 -15.94 57.76 19.02
N ILE A 86 -15.86 57.25 17.80
CA ILE A 86 -14.78 56.36 17.39
C ILE A 86 -14.07 56.98 16.19
N LYS A 87 -12.79 56.68 16.00
CA LYS A 87 -12.06 57.09 14.80
C LYS A 87 -11.48 55.87 14.10
N ILE A 88 -11.94 55.59 12.88
CA ILE A 88 -11.52 54.39 12.13
C ILE A 88 -11.06 54.74 10.72
N ALA A 89 -10.00 54.09 10.26
CA ALA A 89 -9.56 54.12 8.87
C ALA A 89 -9.69 52.73 8.25
N LEU A 90 -10.20 52.65 7.03
CA LEU A 90 -10.37 51.39 6.29
C LEU A 90 -9.61 51.44 4.98
N ASP A 91 -8.90 50.36 4.66
CA ASP A 91 -8.39 50.06 3.32
C ASP A 91 -7.53 51.17 2.67
N GLY A 92 -6.78 51.90 3.51
CA GLY A 92 -5.90 53.00 3.12
C GLY A 92 -6.57 54.37 3.03
N ALA A 93 -7.87 54.48 3.30
CA ALA A 93 -8.57 55.77 3.39
C ALA A 93 -8.12 56.57 4.61
N GLU A 94 -8.44 57.88 4.61
CA GLU A 94 -8.28 58.73 5.80
C GLU A 94 -9.18 58.25 6.95
N ALA A 95 -8.71 58.49 8.18
CA ALA A 95 -9.45 58.10 9.37
C ALA A 95 -10.68 58.99 9.55
N LEU A 96 -11.84 58.35 9.66
CA LEU A 96 -13.11 59.02 9.86
C LEU A 96 -13.49 58.96 11.33
N GLU A 97 -13.79 60.12 11.91
CA GLU A 97 -14.39 60.22 13.24
C GLU A 97 -15.91 60.14 13.16
N ILE A 98 -16.51 59.24 13.94
CA ILE A 98 -17.91 58.84 13.83
C ILE A 98 -18.56 58.99 15.20
N ALA A 99 -19.66 59.76 15.29
CA ALA A 99 -20.54 59.72 16.46
C ALA A 99 -21.51 58.55 16.39
N CYS A 100 -21.23 57.54 17.20
CA CYS A 100 -21.99 56.30 17.30
C CYS A 100 -23.37 56.47 17.95
N ALA A 101 -23.61 57.55 18.72
CA ALA A 101 -24.90 57.81 19.35
C ALA A 101 -25.84 58.69 18.50
N THR A 102 -25.39 59.25 17.36
CA THR A 102 -26.16 60.25 16.56
C THR A 102 -27.55 59.76 16.17
N ALA A 103 -27.67 58.49 15.80
CA ALA A 103 -28.92 57.89 15.34
C ALA A 103 -29.68 57.15 16.45
N ALA A 104 -29.18 57.18 17.68
CA ALA A 104 -29.75 56.45 18.80
C ALA A 104 -30.93 57.19 19.42
N ALA A 105 -32.00 56.46 19.75
CA ALA A 105 -33.13 57.04 20.46
C ALA A 105 -32.80 57.37 21.93
N ASP A 106 -31.87 56.63 22.54
CA ASP A 106 -31.41 56.80 23.91
C ASP A 106 -29.87 56.65 23.97
N PRO A 107 -29.11 57.75 24.15
CA PRO A 107 -27.66 57.70 24.26
C PRO A 107 -27.13 56.85 25.42
N ALA A 108 -27.93 56.61 26.47
CA ALA A 108 -27.54 55.73 27.58
C ALA A 108 -27.72 54.24 27.26
N LYS A 109 -28.32 53.92 26.10
CA LYS A 109 -28.64 52.53 25.71
C LYS A 109 -28.63 52.34 24.19
N VAL A 110 -27.51 52.70 23.56
CA VAL A 110 -27.33 52.55 22.11
C VAL A 110 -27.25 51.07 21.73
N LYS A 111 -28.10 50.63 20.80
CA LYS A 111 -28.24 49.24 20.36
C LYS A 111 -27.26 48.91 19.24
N LEU A 112 -26.95 47.61 19.07
CA LEU A 112 -26.09 47.09 17.98
C LEU A 112 -26.50 47.59 16.58
N ASN A 113 -27.80 47.59 16.27
CA ASN A 113 -28.30 48.08 14.99
C ASN A 113 -28.04 49.59 14.80
N GLU A 114 -28.16 50.38 15.86
CA GLU A 114 -27.91 51.84 15.80
C GLU A 114 -26.41 52.11 15.59
N LEU A 115 -25.53 51.37 16.28
CA LEU A 115 -24.08 51.43 16.07
C LEU A 115 -23.69 51.06 14.64
N MET A 116 -24.21 49.93 14.14
CA MET A 116 -23.98 49.45 12.78
C MET A 116 -24.41 50.51 11.74
N LEU A 117 -25.60 51.09 11.91
CA LEU A 117 -26.13 52.12 11.01
C LEU A 117 -25.28 53.40 11.05
N ALA A 118 -24.91 53.87 12.24
CA ALA A 118 -24.08 55.06 12.40
C ALA A 118 -22.72 54.90 11.68
N ILE A 119 -22.07 53.74 11.85
CA ILE A 119 -20.79 53.46 11.20
C ILE A 119 -20.95 53.33 9.68
N ASN A 120 -21.92 52.54 9.20
CA ASN A 120 -22.12 52.34 7.76
C ASN A 120 -22.48 53.63 7.03
N LEU A 121 -23.31 54.48 7.67
CA LEU A 121 -23.70 55.77 7.10
C LEU A 121 -22.50 56.72 7.04
N ALA A 122 -21.69 56.79 8.10
CA ALA A 122 -20.52 57.65 8.14
C ALA A 122 -19.46 57.21 7.11
N VAL A 123 -19.19 55.90 7.03
CA VAL A 123 -18.23 55.34 6.06
C VAL A 123 -18.79 55.38 4.61
N GLY A 124 -20.10 55.50 4.44
CA GLY A 124 -20.76 55.50 3.13
C GLY A 124 -20.80 54.12 2.45
N SER A 125 -20.55 53.05 3.20
CA SER A 125 -20.61 51.66 2.71
C SER A 125 -20.90 50.67 3.84
N ASN A 126 -21.37 49.47 3.48
CA ASN A 126 -21.72 48.42 4.44
C ASN A 126 -20.47 47.68 4.94
N VAL A 127 -19.76 48.26 5.91
CA VAL A 127 -18.53 47.71 6.51
C VAL A 127 -18.75 47.16 7.92
N ALA A 128 -19.76 47.66 8.62
CA ALA A 128 -20.19 47.22 9.92
C ALA A 128 -21.38 46.27 9.81
N SER A 129 -21.37 45.24 10.66
CA SER A 129 -22.44 44.27 10.86
C SER A 129 -22.43 43.80 12.31
N HIS A 130 -23.33 42.90 12.70
CA HIS A 130 -23.29 42.28 14.03
C HIS A 130 -23.83 40.84 13.99
N ASP A 131 -23.39 40.00 14.93
CA ASP A 131 -23.90 38.63 15.12
C ASP A 131 -25.04 38.56 16.17
N GLY A 132 -25.51 39.72 16.62
CA GLY A 132 -26.51 39.85 17.67
C GLY A 132 -25.90 39.99 19.07
N LYS A 133 -24.58 39.83 19.21
CA LYS A 133 -23.84 40.03 20.45
C LYS A 133 -22.69 41.03 20.32
N PHE A 134 -21.89 40.88 19.26
CA PHE A 134 -20.71 41.68 18.99
C PHE A 134 -20.89 42.49 17.72
N LEU A 135 -20.29 43.68 17.69
CA LEU A 135 -20.16 44.48 16.49
C LEU A 135 -18.97 43.97 15.67
N ILE A 136 -19.16 43.87 14.35
CA ILE A 136 -18.18 43.29 13.41
C ILE A 136 -17.87 44.33 12.34
N ILE A 137 -16.59 44.63 12.12
CA ILE A 137 -16.10 45.50 11.05
C ILE A 137 -15.32 44.66 10.04
N ALA A 138 -15.76 44.67 8.78
CA ALA A 138 -15.11 43.97 7.69
C ALA A 138 -14.63 44.96 6.63
N SER A 139 -13.33 44.94 6.33
CA SER A 139 -12.73 45.63 5.17
C SER A 139 -13.41 45.16 3.88
N ALA A 140 -13.54 45.94 2.82
CA ALA A 140 -14.12 45.46 1.55
C ALA A 140 -13.08 44.74 0.65
N LYS A 141 -11.79 44.96 0.95
CA LYS A 141 -10.66 44.42 0.19
C LYS A 141 -10.18 43.08 0.78
N SER A 142 -9.35 42.38 0.03
CA SER A 142 -8.56 41.23 0.48
C SER A 142 -7.08 41.52 0.25
N GLY A 143 -6.20 40.79 0.92
CA GLY A 143 -4.76 40.95 0.79
C GLY A 143 -4.19 42.03 1.70
N ALA A 144 -2.96 42.47 1.43
CA ALA A 144 -2.29 43.55 2.16
C ALA A 144 -3.03 44.89 2.06
N ALA A 145 -3.90 45.05 1.05
CA ALA A 145 -4.78 46.21 0.90
C ALA A 145 -5.99 46.18 1.85
N SER A 146 -6.31 45.03 2.45
CA SER A 146 -7.33 44.90 3.49
C SER A 146 -6.79 45.44 4.81
N GLN A 147 -7.28 46.60 5.26
CA GLN A 147 -6.74 47.29 6.43
C GLN A 147 -7.87 47.84 7.30
N LEU A 148 -7.69 47.76 8.62
CA LEU A 148 -8.51 48.45 9.61
C LEU A 148 -7.59 49.09 10.63
N ARG A 149 -7.71 50.39 10.83
CA ARG A 149 -7.07 51.09 11.93
C ARG A 149 -8.13 51.70 12.83
N PHE A 150 -8.00 51.46 14.12
CA PHE A 150 -8.62 52.25 15.17
C PHE A 150 -7.62 53.33 15.57
N GLU A 151 -8.04 54.58 15.49
CA GLU A 151 -7.27 55.75 15.89
C GLU A 151 -7.98 56.41 17.07
N THR A 152 -7.26 57.23 17.83
CA THR A 152 -7.88 58.01 18.91
C THR A 152 -8.64 59.18 18.29
N PRO A 153 -9.92 59.41 18.66
CA PRO A 153 -10.65 60.62 18.29
C PRO A 153 -9.88 61.90 18.63
N ASP A 154 -10.20 63.00 17.95
CA ASP A 154 -9.52 64.28 18.14
C ASP A 154 -9.67 64.79 19.57
N ASP A 155 -10.83 64.55 20.20
CA ASP A 155 -11.02 64.67 21.64
C ASP A 155 -11.07 63.29 22.32
N ALA A 156 -9.96 62.93 22.98
CA ALA A 156 -9.83 61.66 23.69
C ALA A 156 -10.88 61.46 24.81
N ALA A 157 -11.48 62.52 25.35
CA ALA A 157 -12.54 62.39 26.35
C ALA A 157 -13.84 61.81 25.76
N THR A 158 -13.99 61.86 24.43
CA THR A 158 -15.16 61.34 23.71
C THR A 158 -14.95 59.93 23.15
N ASP A 159 -13.81 59.29 23.41
CA ASP A 159 -13.44 58.00 22.83
C ASP A 159 -14.27 56.82 23.39
N ALA A 160 -15.15 56.30 22.56
CA ALA A 160 -16.01 55.15 22.81
C ALA A 160 -15.39 53.81 22.34
N THR A 161 -14.17 53.80 21.77
CA THR A 161 -13.57 52.60 21.15
C THR A 161 -13.49 51.44 22.13
N THR A 162 -13.09 51.69 23.39
CA THR A 162 -13.04 50.65 24.42
C THR A 162 -14.43 50.16 24.80
N ALA A 163 -15.42 51.05 24.90
CA ALA A 163 -16.80 50.69 25.26
C ALA A 163 -17.49 49.86 24.16
N ILE A 164 -17.19 50.13 22.90
CA ILE A 164 -17.84 49.47 21.75
C ILE A 164 -17.07 48.20 21.32
N PHE A 165 -15.75 48.26 21.23
CA PHE A 165 -14.93 47.20 20.63
C PHE A 165 -14.08 46.43 21.65
N GLY A 166 -13.97 46.93 22.88
CA GLY A 166 -13.21 46.30 23.97
C GLY A 166 -11.70 46.33 23.76
N ILE A 167 -11.22 47.28 22.96
CA ILE A 167 -9.80 47.53 22.70
C ILE A 167 -9.49 49.00 22.92
N ALA A 168 -8.27 49.29 23.36
CA ALA A 168 -7.75 50.65 23.39
C ALA A 168 -7.19 51.03 22.01
N ALA A 169 -7.53 52.24 21.53
CA ALA A 169 -6.88 52.86 20.38
C ALA A 169 -5.52 53.49 20.76
N PRO A 170 -4.53 53.57 19.85
CA PRO A 170 -4.59 53.13 18.45
C PRO A 170 -4.29 51.63 18.27
N ARG A 171 -4.93 51.00 17.28
CA ARG A 171 -4.72 49.60 16.86
C ARG A 171 -4.80 49.49 15.35
N ALA A 172 -3.96 48.65 14.74
CA ALA A 172 -3.99 48.41 13.30
C ALA A 172 -4.03 46.91 12.99
N TYR A 173 -4.82 46.54 12.00
CA TYR A 173 -4.97 45.19 11.48
C TYR A 173 -4.80 45.23 9.96
N GLN A 174 -4.13 44.23 9.42
CA GLN A 174 -3.85 44.12 7.99
C GLN A 174 -4.02 42.66 7.53
N GLY A 175 -4.64 42.50 6.36
CA GLY A 175 -4.69 41.21 5.67
C GLY A 175 -3.33 40.85 5.06
N ALA A 176 -3.19 39.60 4.65
CA ALA A 176 -1.99 39.09 3.99
C ALA A 176 -2.33 38.77 2.53
N ASP A 177 -1.42 39.08 1.61
CA ASP A 177 -1.59 38.74 0.20
C ASP A 177 -1.68 37.22 -0.02
N ALA A 178 -2.29 36.85 -1.13
CA ALA A 178 -2.31 35.46 -1.57
C ALA A 178 -0.88 34.98 -1.78
N ARG A 179 -0.59 33.74 -1.35
CA ARG A 179 0.74 33.13 -1.48
C ARG A 179 0.71 31.98 -2.48
N PRO A 180 1.79 31.78 -3.25
CA PRO A 180 1.91 30.61 -4.12
C PRO A 180 2.11 29.33 -3.30
N GLY A 181 1.82 28.19 -3.91
CA GLY A 181 2.23 26.89 -3.40
C GLY A 181 3.73 26.74 -3.55
N GLN A 182 4.40 26.29 -2.49
CA GLN A 182 5.86 26.19 -2.46
C GLN A 182 6.29 24.83 -1.90
N ALA A 183 7.17 24.16 -2.63
CA ALA A 183 7.90 22.99 -2.15
C ALA A 183 9.33 23.42 -1.82
N VAL A 184 9.64 23.52 -0.53
CA VAL A 184 10.97 23.90 -0.04
C VAL A 184 11.81 22.64 0.15
N GLY A 185 12.98 22.58 -0.47
CA GLY A 185 13.93 21.50 -0.24
C GLY A 185 14.39 21.43 1.23
N GLY A 186 14.51 20.23 1.76
CA GLY A 186 15.06 19.94 3.09
C GLY A 186 16.60 19.85 3.12
N GLN A 187 17.25 19.78 1.95
CA GLN A 187 18.71 19.64 1.86
C GLN A 187 19.37 20.94 1.39
N GLU A 188 20.41 21.35 2.12
CA GLU A 188 21.36 22.38 1.67
C GLU A 188 22.20 21.82 0.52
N LEU A 189 22.23 22.52 -0.61
CA LEU A 189 22.99 22.12 -1.78
C LEU A 189 24.33 22.86 -1.82
N ALA A 190 25.38 22.14 -2.20
CA ALA A 190 26.62 22.79 -2.60
C ALA A 190 26.42 23.56 -3.92
N GLU A 191 27.35 24.47 -4.25
CA GLU A 191 27.30 25.27 -5.49
C GLU A 191 27.19 24.42 -6.76
N THR A 192 27.65 23.17 -6.69
CA THR A 192 27.50 22.18 -7.75
C THR A 192 26.99 20.84 -7.21
N VAL A 193 26.29 20.08 -8.05
CA VAL A 193 25.70 18.78 -7.71
C VAL A 193 26.08 17.73 -8.75
N ASP A 194 26.42 16.52 -8.29
CA ASP A 194 26.63 15.36 -9.17
C ASP A 194 25.29 14.78 -9.62
N LEU A 195 24.95 14.98 -10.89
CA LEU A 195 23.75 14.50 -11.56
C LEU A 195 24.08 13.40 -12.59
N ARG A 196 25.21 12.69 -12.47
CA ARG A 196 25.54 11.58 -13.39
C ARG A 196 24.53 10.44 -13.37
N SER A 197 23.94 10.18 -12.20
CA SER A 197 22.99 9.08 -12.00
C SER A 197 21.57 9.58 -11.77
N ALA A 198 21.39 10.44 -10.77
CA ALA A 198 20.10 10.95 -10.34
C ALA A 198 19.90 12.38 -10.86
N ARG A 199 19.23 12.52 -12.02
CA ARG A 199 19.08 13.82 -12.69
C ARG A 199 17.65 14.20 -13.06
N PHE A 200 16.67 13.35 -12.77
CA PHE A 200 15.28 13.63 -13.14
C PHE A 200 14.44 13.96 -11.92
N LEU A 201 13.72 15.08 -11.98
CA LEU A 201 12.64 15.41 -11.04
C LEU A 201 11.29 15.26 -11.74
N ARG A 202 10.31 14.66 -11.05
CA ARG A 202 8.95 14.58 -11.57
C ARG A 202 8.07 15.65 -10.93
N ILE A 203 7.74 16.70 -11.69
CA ILE A 203 7.12 17.92 -11.17
C ILE A 203 5.82 18.22 -11.91
N GLY A 204 4.76 18.53 -11.16
CA GLY A 204 3.50 19.07 -11.68
C GLY A 204 3.23 20.47 -11.13
N VAL A 205 2.66 21.35 -11.96
CA VAL A 205 2.40 22.76 -11.62
C VAL A 205 0.94 23.11 -11.95
N ASP A 206 0.24 23.69 -10.99
CA ASP A 206 -1.11 24.27 -11.13
C ASP A 206 -2.14 23.36 -11.81
N GLY A 207 -2.12 22.07 -11.44
CA GLY A 207 -3.07 21.08 -11.94
C GLY A 207 -2.69 20.43 -13.28
N LYS A 208 -1.58 20.86 -13.91
CA LYS A 208 -1.01 20.14 -15.06
C LYS A 208 -0.46 18.78 -14.62
N ALA A 209 -0.51 17.80 -15.52
CA ALA A 209 0.07 16.48 -15.28
C ALA A 209 1.58 16.59 -14.98
N PRO A 210 2.11 15.87 -13.98
CA PRO A 210 3.54 15.88 -13.70
C PRO A 210 4.36 15.39 -14.90
N ILE A 211 5.44 16.10 -15.19
CA ILE A 211 6.41 15.74 -16.24
C ILE A 211 7.74 15.38 -15.60
N ASP A 212 8.53 14.55 -16.29
CA ASP A 212 9.92 14.29 -15.90
C ASP A 212 10.81 15.40 -16.46
N VAL A 213 11.48 16.12 -15.56
CA VAL A 213 12.39 17.23 -15.85
C VAL A 213 13.81 16.72 -15.71
N ASP A 214 14.60 16.78 -16.78
CA ASP A 214 16.04 16.50 -16.71
C ASP A 214 16.76 17.74 -16.14
N CYS A 215 17.11 17.70 -14.86
CA CYS A 215 17.77 18.80 -14.14
C CYS A 215 19.18 19.12 -14.66
N ALA A 216 19.75 18.29 -15.54
CA ALA A 216 21.03 18.57 -16.17
C ALA A 216 20.89 19.03 -17.63
N ALA A 217 19.68 19.24 -18.15
CA ALA A 217 19.44 19.57 -19.56
C ALA A 217 20.14 20.85 -20.02
N SER A 218 20.33 21.81 -19.12
CA SER A 218 21.01 23.08 -19.41
C SER A 218 22.51 23.06 -19.09
N ALA A 219 23.04 21.96 -18.56
CA ALA A 219 24.44 21.82 -18.19
C ALA A 219 25.30 21.29 -19.35
N ASP A 220 26.63 21.43 -19.25
CA ASP A 220 27.57 20.75 -20.16
C ASP A 220 27.44 19.21 -19.98
N PRO A 221 27.06 18.45 -21.03
CA PRO A 221 26.90 17.00 -20.95
C PRO A 221 28.17 16.24 -20.53
N LYS A 222 29.35 16.89 -20.61
CA LYS A 222 30.62 16.32 -20.17
C LYS A 222 30.94 16.57 -18.69
N LYS A 223 30.16 17.41 -17.99
CA LYS A 223 30.39 17.85 -16.61
C LYS A 223 29.20 17.56 -15.69
N LEU A 224 28.58 16.39 -15.88
CA LEU A 224 27.44 15.97 -15.05
C LEU A 224 27.81 15.66 -13.60
N ASP A 225 29.10 15.54 -13.29
CA ASP A 225 29.62 15.35 -11.93
C ASP A 225 29.68 16.64 -11.09
N ALA A 226 29.50 17.80 -11.71
CA ALA A 226 29.53 19.10 -11.05
C ALA A 226 28.59 20.10 -11.76
N VAL A 227 27.29 19.80 -11.78
CA VAL A 227 26.27 20.66 -12.39
C VAL A 227 26.01 21.88 -11.49
N PRO A 228 26.19 23.13 -11.99
CA PRO A 228 25.87 24.33 -11.24
C PRO A 228 24.38 24.43 -10.89
N LEU A 229 24.06 24.98 -9.72
CA LEU A 229 22.66 25.13 -9.30
C LEU A 229 21.84 26.03 -10.25
N SER A 230 22.47 27.04 -10.87
CA SER A 230 21.81 27.87 -11.88
C SER A 230 21.41 27.09 -13.13
N ASP A 231 22.18 26.07 -13.52
CA ASP A 231 21.83 25.22 -14.66
C ASP A 231 20.63 24.33 -14.32
N ILE A 232 20.51 23.91 -13.05
CA ILE A 232 19.36 23.15 -12.54
C ILE A 232 18.09 24.01 -12.57
N GLU A 233 18.15 25.25 -12.06
CA GLU A 233 17.03 26.20 -12.13
C GLU A 233 16.59 26.42 -13.59
N ASN A 234 17.55 26.76 -14.46
CA ASN A 234 17.30 26.99 -15.88
C ASN A 234 16.69 25.75 -16.57
N ALA A 235 17.18 24.55 -16.25
CA ALA A 235 16.66 23.31 -16.82
C ALA A 235 15.22 23.05 -16.38
N ILE A 236 14.89 23.32 -15.11
CA ILE A 236 13.53 23.19 -14.57
C ILE A 236 12.60 24.20 -15.24
N ASP A 237 12.96 25.48 -15.24
CA ASP A 237 12.13 26.55 -15.76
C ASP A 237 11.87 26.44 -17.26
N THR A 238 12.90 26.03 -18.02
CA THR A 238 12.80 25.81 -19.46
C THR A 238 11.86 24.65 -19.77
N GLN A 239 11.97 23.52 -19.07
CA GLN A 239 11.14 22.34 -19.34
C GLN A 239 9.70 22.51 -18.84
N LEU A 240 9.48 23.26 -17.76
CA LEU A 240 8.14 23.61 -17.27
C LEU A 240 7.53 24.80 -18.01
N ASN A 241 8.33 25.52 -18.79
CA ASN A 241 7.97 26.76 -19.49
C ASN A 241 7.34 27.80 -18.53
N ALA A 242 7.95 27.95 -17.36
CA ALA A 242 7.53 28.86 -16.29
C ALA A 242 8.66 29.04 -15.29
N ASN A 243 8.71 30.19 -14.61
CA ASN A 243 9.65 30.44 -13.52
C ASN A 243 9.17 29.72 -12.26
N VAL A 244 9.67 28.51 -12.03
CA VAL A 244 9.23 27.61 -10.96
C VAL A 244 10.36 27.35 -9.98
N ALA A 245 11.58 27.20 -10.45
CA ALA A 245 12.73 26.94 -9.60
C ALA A 245 13.34 28.24 -9.06
N ALA A 246 13.73 28.21 -7.79
CA ALA A 246 14.50 29.26 -7.15
C ALA A 246 15.43 28.66 -6.09
N LEU A 247 16.59 29.27 -5.89
CA LEU A 247 17.49 28.98 -4.79
C LEU A 247 17.28 29.98 -3.67
N VAL A 248 16.90 29.46 -2.51
CA VAL A 248 16.73 30.25 -1.30
C VAL A 248 17.59 29.63 -0.22
N GLU A 249 18.58 30.38 0.26
CA GLU A 249 19.52 29.92 1.30
C GLU A 249 20.11 28.54 0.95
N GLY A 250 20.67 28.40 -0.26
CA GLY A 250 21.31 27.16 -0.73
C GLY A 250 20.37 25.96 -0.95
N LYS A 251 19.05 26.15 -0.85
CA LYS A 251 18.05 25.09 -1.07
C LYS A 251 17.28 25.33 -2.36
N LEU A 252 17.01 24.25 -3.09
CA LEU A 252 16.07 24.29 -4.20
C LEU A 252 14.64 24.45 -3.67
N VAL A 253 13.97 25.51 -4.09
CA VAL A 253 12.57 25.80 -3.83
C VAL A 253 11.82 25.80 -5.14
N LEU A 254 10.74 25.04 -5.20
CA LEU A 254 9.80 25.07 -6.32
C LEU A 254 8.60 25.93 -5.93
N ILE A 255 8.34 26.99 -6.69
CA ILE A 255 7.32 28.00 -6.45
C ILE A 255 6.34 27.97 -7.62
N SER A 256 5.05 27.84 -7.34
CA SER A 256 4.05 27.96 -8.40
C SER A 256 4.02 29.41 -8.93
N PRO A 257 3.90 29.61 -10.25
CA PRO A 257 3.81 30.93 -10.85
C PRO A 257 2.45 31.62 -10.58
N THR A 258 1.48 30.91 -10.01
CA THR A 258 0.19 31.47 -9.58
C THR A 258 0.11 31.57 -8.06
N VAL A 259 -0.78 32.42 -7.54
CA VAL A 259 -1.04 32.57 -6.10
C VAL A 259 -2.46 32.11 -5.74
N GLY A 260 -2.72 31.90 -4.45
CA GLY A 260 -4.04 31.50 -3.97
C GLY A 260 -4.17 29.98 -3.78
N LYS A 261 -5.33 29.51 -3.30
CA LYS A 261 -5.56 28.09 -3.00
C LYS A 261 -5.49 27.15 -4.20
N SER A 262 -5.66 27.69 -5.41
CA SER A 262 -5.55 26.94 -6.68
C SER A 262 -4.10 26.73 -7.10
N SER A 263 -3.18 27.55 -6.58
CA SER A 263 -1.76 27.41 -6.79
C SER A 263 -1.27 26.10 -6.19
N ARG A 264 -0.52 25.31 -6.97
CA ARG A 264 -0.11 23.96 -6.58
C ARG A 264 1.22 23.58 -7.19
N ILE A 265 2.09 23.00 -6.36
CA ILE A 265 3.26 22.23 -6.78
C ILE A 265 3.06 20.76 -6.38
N VAL A 266 3.33 19.85 -7.31
CA VAL A 266 3.34 18.40 -7.08
C VAL A 266 4.76 17.91 -7.30
N VAL A 267 5.30 17.20 -6.32
CA VAL A 267 6.59 16.52 -6.44
C VAL A 267 6.32 15.03 -6.31
N GLU A 268 6.71 14.25 -7.31
CA GLU A 268 6.55 12.80 -7.35
C GLU A 268 7.90 12.08 -7.39
N ALA A 269 7.90 10.79 -7.05
CA ALA A 269 9.07 9.96 -7.29
C ALA A 269 9.22 9.70 -8.79
N HIS A 270 10.42 9.88 -9.32
CA HIS A 270 10.73 9.50 -10.68
C HIS A 270 11.07 8.01 -10.76
N THR A 271 10.25 7.23 -11.49
CA THR A 271 10.40 5.77 -11.59
C THR A 271 10.79 5.29 -13.00
N SER A 272 11.29 6.17 -13.87
CA SER A 272 11.66 5.75 -15.22
C SER A 272 12.86 4.80 -15.23
N GLY A 273 12.90 3.93 -16.25
CA GLY A 273 13.92 2.89 -16.36
C GLY A 273 13.60 1.62 -15.56
N ASP A 274 12.35 1.46 -15.11
CA ASP A 274 11.91 0.21 -14.49
C ASP A 274 11.90 -0.93 -15.51
N ALA A 275 12.83 -1.85 -15.33
CA ALA A 275 12.94 -3.05 -16.15
C ALA A 275 12.05 -4.18 -15.64
N ALA A 276 11.40 -4.05 -14.46
CA ALA A 276 10.54 -5.10 -13.92
C ALA A 276 9.40 -5.49 -14.88
N PRO A 277 8.68 -4.55 -15.53
CA PRO A 277 7.68 -4.88 -16.55
C PRO A 277 8.22 -5.74 -17.70
N LEU A 278 9.46 -5.49 -18.11
CA LEU A 278 10.10 -6.20 -19.23
C LEU A 278 10.69 -7.55 -18.81
N LEU A 279 11.26 -7.63 -17.60
CA LEU A 279 11.96 -8.82 -17.11
C LEU A 279 11.04 -9.82 -16.42
N LEU A 280 9.97 -9.32 -15.79
CA LEU A 280 9.11 -10.08 -14.88
C LEU A 280 7.61 -9.96 -15.24
N GLY A 281 7.25 -9.15 -16.24
CA GLY A 281 5.86 -8.89 -16.58
C GLY A 281 5.19 -8.02 -15.51
N SER A 282 4.04 -8.42 -15.00
CA SER A 282 3.36 -7.72 -13.89
C SER A 282 3.43 -8.53 -12.61
N PRO A 283 4.63 -8.71 -12.00
CA PRO A 283 4.74 -9.45 -10.76
C PRO A 283 4.08 -8.65 -9.62
N PRO A 284 3.58 -9.33 -8.58
CA PRO A 284 3.25 -8.63 -7.33
C PRO A 284 4.52 -7.97 -6.77
N ALA A 285 4.38 -6.79 -6.18
CA ALA A 285 5.49 -6.05 -5.58
C ALA A 285 6.20 -6.86 -4.48
N VAL A 286 5.45 -7.73 -3.79
CA VAL A 286 5.96 -8.62 -2.76
C VAL A 286 5.43 -10.02 -3.04
N THR A 287 6.32 -11.01 -3.02
CA THR A 287 5.95 -12.43 -2.97
C THR A 287 6.58 -13.09 -1.76
N THR A 288 5.87 -14.05 -1.17
CA THR A 288 6.32 -14.84 -0.02
C THR A 288 6.17 -16.31 -0.32
N GLY A 289 7.07 -17.13 0.25
CA GLY A 289 6.94 -18.58 0.15
C GLY A 289 5.82 -19.11 1.04
N GLN A 290 5.56 -20.41 0.91
CA GLN A 290 4.66 -21.16 1.78
C GLN A 290 5.49 -22.11 2.63
N ASP A 291 5.02 -22.40 3.84
CA ASP A 291 5.64 -23.42 4.68
C ASP A 291 5.54 -24.79 4.01
N ALA A 292 6.57 -25.60 4.20
CA ALA A 292 6.63 -26.92 3.61
C ALA A 292 5.56 -27.82 4.25
N THR A 293 4.77 -28.51 3.43
CA THR A 293 3.73 -29.42 3.91
C THR A 293 4.25 -30.86 3.98
N PRO A 294 3.65 -31.73 4.82
CA PRO A 294 3.93 -33.16 4.79
C PRO A 294 3.31 -33.82 3.54
N ALA A 295 3.85 -34.97 3.16
CA ALA A 295 3.26 -35.86 2.16
C ALA A 295 1.98 -36.50 2.73
N ILE A 296 0.92 -36.50 1.92
CA ILE A 296 -0.40 -37.01 2.31
C ILE A 296 -0.90 -38.01 1.26
N ILE A 297 -1.39 -39.16 1.71
CA ILE A 297 -2.13 -40.12 0.89
C ILE A 297 -3.54 -40.25 1.47
N THR A 298 -4.56 -39.96 0.68
CA THR A 298 -5.95 -40.21 1.06
C THR A 298 -6.46 -41.45 0.35
N GLY A 299 -6.77 -42.49 1.13
CA GLY A 299 -7.25 -43.79 0.68
C GLY A 299 -8.73 -43.80 0.28
N ALA A 300 -9.30 -44.99 0.11
CA ALA A 300 -10.71 -45.15 -0.25
C ALA A 300 -11.65 -44.64 0.85
N ASP A 301 -12.91 -44.41 0.47
CA ASP A 301 -14.04 -44.24 1.38
C ASP A 301 -14.31 -45.57 2.09
N LEU A 302 -14.31 -45.53 3.42
CA LEU A 302 -14.46 -46.66 4.32
C LEU A 302 -15.68 -46.49 5.25
N LEU A 303 -16.69 -45.72 4.80
CA LEU A 303 -17.99 -45.60 5.44
C LEU A 303 -18.65 -46.96 5.69
N THR A 304 -18.45 -47.91 4.76
CA THR A 304 -18.86 -49.32 4.93
C THR A 304 -17.66 -50.21 5.26
N PRO A 305 -17.84 -51.24 6.10
CA PRO A 305 -16.75 -52.13 6.50
C PRO A 305 -16.19 -52.91 5.30
N VAL A 306 -14.90 -53.24 5.37
CA VAL A 306 -14.17 -53.95 4.31
C VAL A 306 -13.86 -55.39 4.74
N ASP A 307 -13.97 -56.33 3.80
CA ASP A 307 -13.53 -57.72 3.98
C ASP A 307 -12.03 -57.86 3.70
N LEU A 308 -11.26 -58.04 4.76
CA LEU A 308 -9.81 -58.17 4.75
C LEU A 308 -9.33 -59.61 4.98
N ARG A 309 -10.23 -60.63 4.95
CA ARG A 309 -9.86 -62.04 5.20
C ARG A 309 -8.72 -62.55 4.31
N GLN A 310 -8.63 -62.06 3.07
CA GLN A 310 -7.62 -62.50 2.10
C GLN A 310 -6.50 -61.47 1.89
N ARG A 311 -6.68 -60.21 2.31
CA ARG A 311 -5.81 -59.08 1.95
C ARG A 311 -5.65 -58.10 3.10
N SER A 312 -5.29 -58.60 4.28
CA SER A 312 -5.16 -57.78 5.50
C SER A 312 -3.83 -57.04 5.62
N LEU A 313 -2.81 -57.38 4.83
CA LEU A 313 -1.51 -56.74 4.92
C LEU A 313 -1.43 -55.47 4.07
N LEU A 314 -0.91 -54.40 4.65
CA LEU A 314 -0.61 -53.13 4.01
C LEU A 314 0.89 -52.83 4.12
N ARG A 315 1.59 -52.75 2.98
CA ARG A 315 3.02 -52.40 2.93
C ARG A 315 3.21 -50.90 2.74
N LEU A 316 3.74 -50.22 3.76
CA LEU A 316 3.95 -48.76 3.76
C LEU A 316 5.43 -48.40 3.85
N GLY A 317 5.89 -47.54 2.93
CA GLY A 317 7.14 -46.80 3.09
C GLY A 317 6.84 -45.37 3.53
N VAL A 318 7.44 -44.96 4.65
CA VAL A 318 7.33 -43.61 5.20
C VAL A 318 8.71 -42.97 5.15
N ASP A 319 8.80 -41.84 4.46
CA ASP A 319 10.02 -41.10 4.15
C ASP A 319 11.07 -42.02 3.50
N ASP A 320 12.32 -41.97 3.98
CA ASP A 320 13.41 -42.85 3.53
C ASP A 320 13.58 -44.09 4.43
N ALA A 321 12.60 -44.39 5.31
CA ALA A 321 12.63 -45.59 6.13
C ALA A 321 12.34 -46.86 5.31
N ARG A 322 12.80 -48.01 5.80
CA ARG A 322 12.47 -49.31 5.19
C ARG A 322 10.96 -49.54 5.24
N PRO A 323 10.32 -50.01 4.15
CA PRO A 323 8.91 -50.31 4.17
C PRO A 323 8.55 -51.37 5.22
N VAL A 324 7.40 -51.18 5.87
CA VAL A 324 6.86 -52.06 6.89
C VAL A 324 5.55 -52.68 6.42
N ASP A 325 5.33 -53.94 6.76
CA ASP A 325 4.05 -54.63 6.55
C ASP A 325 3.22 -54.51 7.82
N ILE A 326 1.99 -54.04 7.69
CA ILE A 326 1.05 -53.82 8.78
C ILE A 326 -0.17 -54.69 8.53
N ASP A 327 -0.53 -55.54 9.48
CA ASP A 327 -1.83 -56.22 9.45
C ASP A 327 -2.92 -55.23 9.90
N ILE A 328 -3.80 -54.89 8.97
CA ILE A 328 -4.87 -53.90 9.16
C ILE A 328 -6.26 -54.54 9.32
N ALA A 329 -6.35 -55.86 9.54
CA ALA A 329 -7.63 -56.51 9.81
C ALA A 329 -8.13 -56.23 11.23
N GLY A 330 -9.40 -55.85 11.36
CA GLY A 330 -10.08 -55.66 12.64
C GLY A 330 -10.33 -56.98 13.37
N PHE A 331 -11.04 -56.92 14.49
CA PHE A 331 -11.32 -58.12 15.31
C PHE A 331 -12.07 -59.21 14.51
N ALA A 332 -12.93 -58.80 13.59
CA ALA A 332 -13.61 -59.66 12.64
C ALA A 332 -13.17 -59.30 11.20
N PRO A 333 -12.20 -60.03 10.60
CA PRO A 333 -11.59 -59.64 9.32
C PRO A 333 -12.58 -59.47 8.15
N GLN A 334 -13.73 -60.15 8.18
CA GLN A 334 -14.79 -60.02 7.17
C GLN A 334 -15.58 -58.71 7.23
N VAL A 335 -15.48 -57.95 8.33
CA VAL A 335 -16.18 -56.68 8.58
C VAL A 335 -15.27 -55.73 9.35
N THR A 336 -14.16 -55.32 8.74
CA THR A 336 -13.21 -54.38 9.38
C THR A 336 -13.64 -52.93 9.14
N PHE A 337 -13.71 -52.14 10.19
CA PHE A 337 -14.07 -50.71 10.13
C PHE A 337 -12.85 -49.79 10.17
N LEU A 338 -12.99 -48.56 9.64
CA LEU A 338 -11.93 -47.55 9.64
C LEU A 338 -11.37 -47.25 11.05
N HIS A 339 -12.23 -47.21 12.07
CA HIS A 339 -11.82 -46.97 13.45
C HIS A 339 -10.95 -48.10 14.04
N GLU A 340 -10.96 -49.30 13.44
CA GLU A 340 -10.06 -50.40 13.79
C GLU A 340 -8.73 -50.31 13.02
N ILE A 341 -8.78 -49.91 11.75
CA ILE A 341 -7.61 -49.76 10.87
C ILE A 341 -6.66 -48.68 11.37
N VAL A 342 -7.18 -47.51 11.75
CA VAL A 342 -6.37 -46.35 12.14
C VAL A 342 -5.45 -46.65 13.34
N PRO A 343 -5.94 -47.21 14.47
CA PRO A 343 -5.08 -47.61 15.58
C PRO A 343 -4.02 -48.64 15.21
N GLN A 344 -4.33 -49.59 14.32
CA GLN A 344 -3.36 -50.63 13.90
C GLN A 344 -2.19 -50.03 13.12
N ILE A 345 -2.46 -49.08 12.21
CA ILE A 345 -1.41 -48.36 11.51
C ILE A 345 -0.60 -47.50 12.50
N ASN A 346 -1.28 -46.78 13.39
CA ASN A 346 -0.63 -45.90 14.37
C ASN A 346 0.16 -46.65 15.45
N ALA A 347 -0.13 -47.93 15.69
CA ALA A 347 0.67 -48.77 16.58
C ALA A 347 2.07 -49.06 16.01
N VAL A 348 2.19 -49.11 14.67
CA VAL A 348 3.47 -49.33 13.98
C VAL A 348 4.17 -48.00 13.70
N VAL A 349 3.43 -46.99 13.23
CA VAL A 349 3.96 -45.66 12.95
C VAL A 349 3.07 -44.61 13.63
N PRO A 350 3.44 -44.14 14.84
CA PRO A 350 2.62 -43.22 15.62
C PRO A 350 2.25 -41.94 14.86
N GLY A 351 0.95 -41.63 14.81
CA GLY A 351 0.41 -40.42 14.21
C GLY A 351 0.35 -40.40 12.68
N LEU A 352 0.67 -41.52 12.01
CA LEU A 352 0.64 -41.63 10.56
C LEU A 352 -0.78 -41.61 9.98
N ALA A 353 -1.73 -42.28 10.62
CA ALA A 353 -3.07 -42.49 10.10
C ALA A 353 -4.13 -41.72 10.88
N VAL A 354 -5.09 -41.14 10.17
CA VAL A 354 -6.27 -40.46 10.73
C VAL A 354 -7.50 -40.79 9.88
N ALA A 355 -8.67 -40.88 10.51
CA ALA A 355 -9.95 -40.88 9.81
C ALA A 355 -10.35 -39.44 9.51
N THR A 356 -10.60 -39.11 8.24
CA THR A 356 -11.12 -37.80 7.85
C THR A 356 -12.61 -37.68 8.20
N ASP A 357 -13.15 -36.46 8.21
CA ASP A 357 -14.58 -36.22 8.43
C ASP A 357 -15.49 -36.93 7.41
N ASP A 358 -14.97 -37.24 6.21
CA ASP A 358 -15.67 -38.00 5.15
C ASP A 358 -15.40 -39.54 5.19
N ASP A 359 -15.06 -40.10 6.34
CA ASP A 359 -14.81 -41.55 6.53
C ASP A 359 -13.75 -42.17 5.61
N ARG A 360 -12.72 -41.40 5.23
CA ARG A 360 -11.55 -41.87 4.48
C ARG A 360 -10.35 -42.07 5.40
N LEU A 361 -9.53 -43.07 5.07
CA LEU A 361 -8.20 -43.21 5.67
C LEU A 361 -7.24 -42.18 5.07
N GLN A 362 -6.72 -41.26 5.88
CA GLN A 362 -5.64 -40.37 5.49
C GLN A 362 -4.34 -40.78 6.17
N LEU A 363 -3.29 -40.95 5.38
CA LEU A 363 -1.92 -41.11 5.85
C LEU A 363 -1.18 -39.77 5.70
N THR A 364 -0.52 -39.32 6.75
CA THR A 364 0.27 -38.07 6.76
C THR A 364 1.67 -38.37 7.28
N SER A 365 2.69 -38.10 6.47
CA SER A 365 4.07 -38.28 6.90
C SER A 365 4.36 -37.41 8.14
N PRO A 366 5.09 -37.93 9.14
CA PRO A 366 5.48 -37.17 10.32
C PRO A 366 6.55 -36.12 10.01
N THR A 367 7.17 -36.16 8.84
CA THR A 367 8.14 -35.15 8.40
C THR A 367 7.49 -34.17 7.42
N VAL A 368 8.04 -32.94 7.35
CA VAL A 368 7.56 -31.87 6.47
C VAL A 368 8.60 -31.54 5.38
N GLY A 369 8.12 -31.17 4.20
CA GLY A 369 8.97 -30.70 3.10
C GLY A 369 9.62 -31.80 2.28
N ALA A 370 10.79 -31.51 1.67
CA ALA A 370 11.34 -32.33 0.58
C ALA A 370 11.75 -33.75 0.99
N GLN A 371 11.94 -34.00 2.29
CA GLN A 371 12.22 -35.34 2.84
C GLN A 371 10.94 -36.12 3.15
N SER A 372 9.79 -35.46 3.13
CA SER A 372 8.51 -36.07 3.38
C SER A 372 8.08 -36.91 2.19
N ARG A 373 7.85 -38.21 2.43
CA ARG A 373 7.45 -39.15 1.40
C ARG A 373 6.52 -40.20 1.98
N LEU A 374 5.51 -40.59 1.21
CA LEU A 374 4.69 -41.76 1.52
C LEU A 374 4.63 -42.64 0.28
N SER A 375 4.65 -43.96 0.49
CA SER A 375 4.46 -44.94 -0.57
C SER A 375 3.68 -46.15 -0.06
N VAL A 376 2.70 -46.58 -0.83
CA VAL A 376 2.01 -47.86 -0.64
C VAL A 376 2.57 -48.82 -1.67
N LEU A 377 3.20 -49.90 -1.22
CA LEU A 377 3.86 -50.85 -2.11
C LEU A 377 2.98 -52.07 -2.36
N PRO A 378 3.00 -52.64 -3.57
CA PRO A 378 2.24 -53.85 -3.88
C PRO A 378 2.79 -55.05 -3.11
N LEU A 379 1.87 -55.85 -2.55
CA LEU A 379 2.15 -57.20 -2.07
C LEU A 379 1.87 -58.18 -3.21
N ARG A 380 2.87 -59.01 -3.55
CA ARG A 380 2.72 -60.04 -4.58
C ARG A 380 2.20 -61.32 -3.93
N TYR A 381 1.14 -61.89 -4.50
CA TYR A 381 0.61 -63.19 -4.12
C TYR A 381 0.76 -64.14 -5.31
N LEU A 382 1.10 -65.41 -5.04
CA LEU A 382 1.08 -66.47 -6.05
C LEU A 382 -0.30 -67.14 -6.00
N GLU A 383 -1.07 -67.07 -7.08
CA GLU A 383 -2.25 -67.92 -7.25
C GLU A 383 -1.79 -69.26 -7.84
N LEU A 384 -1.99 -70.34 -7.09
CA LEU A 384 -1.81 -71.71 -7.56
C LEU A 384 -3.19 -72.34 -7.76
N ILE A 385 -3.50 -72.73 -9.00
CA ILE A 385 -4.72 -73.47 -9.33
C ILE A 385 -4.29 -74.91 -9.64
N GLU A 386 -4.74 -75.86 -8.82
CA GLU A 386 -4.59 -77.30 -9.06
C GLU A 386 -5.83 -77.86 -9.76
N TYR A 387 -5.62 -78.59 -10.86
CA TYR A 387 -6.67 -79.32 -11.55
C TYR A 387 -6.58 -80.82 -11.21
N PRO A 388 -7.56 -81.39 -10.49
CA PRO A 388 -7.56 -82.82 -10.20
C PRO A 388 -7.81 -83.64 -11.47
N PRO A 389 -7.14 -84.80 -11.67
CA PRO A 389 -7.32 -85.62 -12.87
C PRO A 389 -8.70 -86.29 -12.89
N ALA A 390 -9.33 -86.33 -14.07
CA ALA A 390 -10.57 -87.06 -14.31
C ALA A 390 -10.27 -88.47 -14.85
N PRO A 391 -10.99 -89.53 -14.42
CA PRO A 391 -10.88 -90.86 -15.00
C PRO A 391 -11.35 -90.87 -16.45
N LEU A 392 -10.59 -91.51 -17.34
CA LEU A 392 -10.99 -91.77 -18.73
C LEU A 392 -11.38 -93.24 -18.89
N ASP A 393 -12.66 -93.51 -19.19
CA ASP A 393 -13.14 -94.86 -19.49
C ASP A 393 -12.89 -95.20 -20.96
N ILE A 394 -12.05 -96.21 -21.21
CA ILE A 394 -11.75 -96.72 -22.55
C ILE A 394 -12.59 -97.99 -22.78
N PRO A 395 -13.42 -98.07 -23.83
CA PRO A 395 -14.26 -99.24 -24.10
C PRO A 395 -13.42 -100.49 -24.38
N ALA A 396 -13.93 -101.66 -23.96
CA ALA A 396 -13.28 -102.95 -24.14
C ALA A 396 -13.08 -103.29 -25.63
N GLN A 397 -11.87 -103.63 -26.03
CA GLN A 397 -11.54 -104.06 -27.38
C GLN A 397 -11.22 -105.55 -27.44
N ASN A 398 -11.72 -106.22 -28.47
CA ASN A 398 -11.42 -107.62 -28.73
C ASN A 398 -10.14 -107.73 -29.56
N VAL A 399 -9.09 -108.30 -28.96
CA VAL A 399 -7.81 -108.61 -29.63
C VAL A 399 -7.66 -110.12 -29.84
N ARG A 400 -7.04 -110.51 -30.96
CA ARG A 400 -6.73 -111.91 -31.29
C ARG A 400 -5.26 -112.22 -30.99
N HIS A 401 -4.93 -113.51 -30.90
CA HIS A 401 -3.56 -113.94 -30.67
C HIS A 401 -2.64 -113.51 -31.81
N GLY A 402 -1.62 -112.71 -31.49
CA GLY A 402 -0.66 -112.16 -32.46
C GLY A 402 -0.86 -110.67 -32.77
N ASP A 403 -1.96 -110.06 -32.33
CA ASP A 403 -2.21 -108.62 -32.54
C ASP A 403 -1.25 -107.77 -31.70
N ARG A 404 -0.81 -106.63 -32.25
CA ARG A 404 -0.08 -105.59 -31.52
C ARG A 404 -1.00 -104.40 -31.29
N TRP A 405 -1.10 -103.96 -30.04
CA TRP A 405 -1.91 -102.80 -29.65
C TRP A 405 -1.03 -101.70 -29.03
N PRO A 406 -0.96 -100.50 -29.62
CA PRO A 406 -0.31 -99.36 -29.02
C PRO A 406 -1.22 -98.68 -27.99
N VAL A 407 -0.71 -98.49 -26.76
CA VAL A 407 -1.36 -97.67 -25.74
C VAL A 407 -0.78 -96.25 -25.84
N THR A 408 -1.62 -95.28 -26.19
CA THR A 408 -1.26 -93.86 -26.15
C THR A 408 -1.66 -93.30 -24.78
N ASN A 409 -0.70 -92.72 -24.06
CA ASN A 409 -0.95 -92.01 -22.80
C ASN A 409 -0.99 -90.50 -23.08
N ASP A 410 -2.19 -89.99 -23.29
CA ASP A 410 -2.44 -88.56 -23.46
C ASP A 410 -2.57 -87.88 -22.09
N GLY A 411 -1.50 -87.94 -21.28
CA GLY A 411 -1.47 -87.29 -19.95
C GLY A 411 -1.92 -85.81 -20.00
N ALA A 412 -2.13 -85.19 -18.83
CA ALA A 412 -2.81 -83.90 -18.63
C ALA A 412 -2.32 -82.65 -19.41
N ALA A 413 -1.40 -82.79 -20.36
CA ALA A 413 -0.94 -81.74 -21.27
C ALA A 413 -1.67 -81.70 -22.63
N ALA A 414 -2.61 -82.62 -22.92
CA ALA A 414 -3.45 -82.53 -24.12
C ALA A 414 -4.60 -81.52 -23.90
N VAL A 415 -4.31 -80.24 -24.11
CA VAL A 415 -5.34 -79.20 -24.25
C VAL A 415 -5.81 -79.23 -25.70
N GLU A 416 -7.08 -79.61 -25.95
CA GLU A 416 -7.72 -79.33 -27.24
C GLU A 416 -7.74 -77.81 -27.45
N ALA A 417 -7.27 -77.37 -28.62
CA ALA A 417 -7.21 -75.96 -29.02
C ALA A 417 -8.59 -75.35 -29.26
#